data_AF-V9V1B9-F1
#
_entry.id   AF-V9V1B9-F1
#
_cell.length_a   1.000
_cell.length_b   1.000
_cell.length_c   1.000
_cell.angle_alpha   90.00
_cell.angle_beta   90.00
_cell.angle_gamma   90.00
#
_symmetry.space_group_name_H-M   'P 1'
#
loop_
_entity.id
_entity.type
_entity.pdbx_description
1 polymer ?
#
loop_
_entity_poly.entity_id
_entity_poly.type
_entity_poly.pdbx_seq_one_letter_code
_entity_poly.pdbx_strand_id
1 'polypeptide(L)'
;MKRRGETYRKWCDPILHHQTHEETLGTGTCLEVQTRLSRTGATQLFIGVYRTDGSVLCERIYDQRAGETMRRALLWGVGYARRVAGEGEALRGEPAGS
;
A
#
# COMPACT_ATOMS: atom_id res chain seq x y z
N MET A 1 -12.42 -7.23 6.41
CA MET A 1 -12.41 -6.80 4.99
C MET A 1 -11.76 -5.43 4.89
N LYS A 2 -10.91 -5.19 3.88
CA LYS A 2 -10.24 -3.89 3.65
C LYS A 2 -11.22 -2.88 3.07
N ARG A 3 -11.32 -1.69 3.66
CA ARG A 3 -12.18 -0.61 3.17
C ARG A 3 -11.36 0.34 2.31
N ARG A 4 -11.03 -0.11 1.08
CA ARG A 4 -10.24 0.66 0.13
C ARG A 4 -10.88 2.03 -0.16
N GLY A 5 -10.07 3.08 -0.08
CA GLY A 5 -10.46 4.48 -0.17
C GLY A 5 -10.46 5.03 -1.60
N GLU A 6 -10.60 6.35 -1.70
CA GLU A 6 -10.60 7.06 -2.99
C GLU A 6 -9.27 6.94 -3.73
N THR A 7 -8.14 6.85 -3.03
CA THR A 7 -6.82 6.71 -3.65
C THR A 7 -6.73 5.39 -4.42
N TYR A 8 -7.19 4.29 -3.83
CA TYR A 8 -7.31 3.03 -4.56
C TYR A 8 -8.26 3.13 -5.74
N ARG A 9 -9.44 3.75 -5.56
CA ARG A 9 -10.45 3.89 -6.63
C ARG A 9 -9.92 4.65 -7.85
N LYS A 10 -9.15 5.73 -7.62
CA LYS A 10 -8.50 6.52 -8.68
C LYS A 10 -7.42 5.72 -9.41
N TRP A 11 -6.73 4.84 -8.70
CA TRP A 11 -5.70 4.01 -9.29
C TRP A 11 -6.26 2.80 -10.02
N CYS A 12 -7.24 2.10 -9.45
CA CYS A 12 -7.76 0.83 -9.97
C CYS A 12 -8.18 0.94 -11.45
N ASP A 13 -7.64 0.05 -12.28
CA ASP A 13 -8.02 -0.12 -13.69
C ASP A 13 -8.18 -1.63 -13.91
N PRO A 14 -9.40 -2.14 -14.14
CA PRO A 14 -9.65 -3.58 -14.26
C PRO A 14 -9.09 -4.20 -15.55
N ILE A 15 -8.71 -3.38 -16.53
CA ILE A 15 -8.17 -3.85 -17.81
C ILE A 15 -6.67 -4.13 -17.69
N LEU A 16 -5.98 -3.46 -16.78
CA LEU A 16 -4.53 -3.58 -16.62
C LEU A 16 -4.18 -4.72 -15.66
N HIS A 17 -3.36 -5.65 -16.15
CA HIS A 17 -2.75 -6.68 -15.31
C HIS A 17 -1.88 -6.03 -14.22
N HIS A 18 -2.04 -6.50 -13.00
CA HIS A 18 -1.27 -6.05 -11.85
C HIS A 18 -0.70 -7.25 -11.08
N GLN A 19 0.47 -7.06 -10.49
CA GLN A 19 1.04 -7.96 -9.50
C GLN A 19 0.65 -7.45 -8.11
N THR A 20 0.30 -8.37 -7.22
CA THR A 20 -0.16 -8.04 -5.87
C THR A 20 0.72 -8.73 -4.84
N HIS A 21 1.03 -8.00 -3.77
CA HIS A 21 1.53 -8.55 -2.52
C HIS A 21 0.57 -8.16 -1.40
N GLU A 22 0.05 -9.17 -0.71
CA GLU A 22 -0.77 -9.00 0.49
C GLU A 22 -0.07 -9.66 1.67
N GLU A 23 -0.05 -8.96 2.80
CA GLU A 23 0.55 -9.43 4.04
C GLU A 23 -0.28 -8.95 5.22
N THR A 24 -0.55 -9.85 6.17
CA THR A 24 -1.14 -9.48 7.46
C THR A 24 -0.07 -9.58 8.53
N LEU A 25 0.21 -8.48 9.21
CA LEU A 25 1.19 -8.41 10.29
C LEU A 25 0.65 -9.06 11.58
N GLY A 26 1.52 -9.37 12.53
CA GLY A 26 1.12 -9.91 13.84
C GLY A 26 0.18 -9.01 14.64
N THR A 27 0.15 -7.70 14.35
CA THR A 27 -0.80 -6.73 14.93
C THR A 27 -2.19 -6.78 14.29
N GLY A 28 -2.37 -7.58 13.23
CA GLY A 28 -3.57 -7.63 12.41
C GLY A 28 -3.69 -6.48 11.41
N THR A 29 -2.69 -5.60 11.31
CA THR A 29 -2.60 -4.61 10.22
C THR A 29 -2.36 -5.34 8.90
N CYS A 30 -3.15 -5.01 7.88
CA CYS A 30 -3.07 -5.59 6.55
C CYS A 30 -2.37 -4.64 5.58
N LEU A 31 -1.42 -5.16 4.82
CA LEU A 31 -0.71 -4.49 3.75
C LEU A 31 -1.24 -5.00 2.40
N GLU A 32 -1.45 -4.10 1.46
CA GLU A 32 -1.76 -4.41 0.08
C GLU A 32 -0.90 -3.53 -0.83
N VAL A 33 0.06 -4.15 -1.50
CA VAL A 33 0.95 -3.47 -2.42
C VAL A 33 0.72 -4.02 -3.81
N GLN A 34 0.46 -3.15 -4.77
CA GLN A 34 0.18 -3.55 -6.14
C GLN A 34 1.05 -2.80 -7.11
N THR A 35 1.60 -3.49 -8.11
CA THR A 35 2.29 -2.86 -9.23
C THR A 35 1.63 -3.22 -10.53
N ARG A 36 1.72 -2.34 -11.52
CA ARG A 36 1.28 -2.60 -12.89
C ARG A 36 2.10 -1.78 -13.87
N LEU A 37 1.95 -2.08 -15.16
CA LEU A 37 2.35 -1.15 -16.21
C LEU A 37 1.14 -0.29 -16.59
N SER A 38 1.37 1.00 -16.81
CA SER A 38 0.43 1.85 -17.53
C SER A 38 0.34 1.45 -19.00
N ARG A 39 -0.62 2.02 -19.74
CA ARG A 39 -0.76 1.79 -21.19
C ARG A 39 0.48 2.22 -22.01
N THR A 40 1.29 3.14 -21.48
CA THR A 40 2.54 3.60 -22.10
C THR A 40 3.77 2.86 -21.57
N GLY A 41 3.59 1.84 -20.71
CA GLY A 41 4.69 1.03 -20.17
C GLY A 41 5.36 1.58 -18.90
N ALA A 42 4.88 2.71 -18.35
CA ALA A 42 5.41 3.22 -17.08
C ALA A 42 5.01 2.31 -15.90
N THR A 43 5.97 1.95 -15.05
CA THR A 43 5.72 1.18 -13.82
C THR A 43 4.96 2.03 -12.82
N GLN A 44 3.75 1.59 -12.47
CA GLN A 44 2.87 2.20 -11.48
C GLN A 44 2.86 1.36 -10.20
N LEU A 45 2.64 2.03 -9.06
CA LEU A 45 2.62 1.41 -7.75
C LEU A 45 1.45 1.97 -6.93
N PHE A 46 0.72 1.08 -6.28
CA PHE A 46 -0.25 1.38 -5.22
C PHE A 46 0.23 0.74 -3.92
N ILE A 47 0.05 1.46 -2.81
CA ILE A 47 0.33 0.99 -1.46
C ILE A 47 -0.89 1.30 -0.60
N GLY A 48 -1.48 0.27 -0.01
CA GLY A 48 -2.52 0.35 0.99
C GLY A 48 -2.06 -0.28 2.30
N VAL A 49 -2.31 0.42 3.41
CA VAL A 49 -2.13 -0.08 4.78
C VAL A 49 -3.44 0.11 5.51
N TYR A 50 -3.97 -0.98 6.06
CA TYR A 50 -5.28 -1.02 6.68
C TYR A 50 -5.18 -1.58 8.08
N ARG A 51 -5.90 -0.96 9.03
CA ARG A 51 -6.01 -1.47 10.40
C ARG A 51 -6.81 -2.77 10.44
N THR A 52 -6.82 -3.40 11.61
CA THR A 52 -7.57 -4.63 11.90
C THR A 52 -9.06 -4.51 11.57
N ASP A 53 -9.65 -3.34 11.81
CA ASP A 53 -11.07 -3.05 11.50
C ASP A 53 -11.34 -2.82 10.00
N GLY A 54 -10.28 -2.80 9.20
CA GLY A 54 -10.31 -2.55 7.76
C GLY A 54 -10.24 -1.08 7.39
N SER A 55 -10.24 -0.13 8.34
CA SER A 55 -10.06 1.29 8.07
C SER A 55 -8.68 1.60 7.49
N VAL A 56 -8.63 2.62 6.64
CA VAL A 56 -7.39 3.08 6.01
C VAL A 56 -6.49 3.70 7.07
N LEU A 57 -5.28 3.15 7.21
CA LEU A 57 -4.16 3.81 7.87
C LEU A 57 -3.41 4.68 6.87
N CYS A 58 -3.17 4.16 5.67
CA CYS A 58 -2.50 4.88 4.59
C CYS A 58 -2.90 4.31 3.22
N GLU A 59 -3.14 5.19 2.25
CA GLU A 59 -3.16 4.83 0.83
C GLU A 59 -2.27 5.81 0.06
N ARG A 60 -1.44 5.27 -0.84
CA ARG A 60 -0.50 6.03 -1.68
C ARG A 60 -0.48 5.43 -3.09
N ILE A 61 -0.30 6.30 -4.07
CA ILE A 61 -0.13 5.92 -5.47
C ILE A 61 1.11 6.61 -6.03
N TYR A 62 1.77 5.93 -6.96
CA TYR A 62 2.82 6.49 -7.81
C TYR A 62 2.45 6.17 -9.26
N ASP A 63 2.21 7.20 -10.05
CA ASP A 63 1.93 7.11 -11.49
C ASP A 63 3.17 6.67 -12.30
N GLN A 64 4.37 6.87 -11.73
CA GLN A 64 5.63 6.44 -12.32
C GLN A 64 6.69 6.10 -11.26
N ARG A 65 7.32 4.93 -11.41
CA ARG A 65 8.54 4.50 -10.73
C ARG A 65 9.68 4.48 -11.76
N ALA A 66 10.30 5.64 -11.99
CA ALA A 66 11.29 5.82 -13.05
C ALA A 66 12.50 4.88 -12.87
N GLY A 67 12.88 4.16 -13.94
CA GLY A 67 14.00 3.22 -13.92
C GLY A 67 13.74 1.91 -13.17
N GLU A 68 12.54 1.69 -12.64
CA GLU A 68 12.21 0.48 -11.89
C GLU A 68 11.34 -0.49 -12.69
N THR A 69 11.64 -1.78 -12.53
CA THR A 69 10.74 -2.86 -12.94
C THR A 69 9.60 -3.00 -11.94
N MET A 70 8.49 -3.61 -12.35
CA MET A 70 7.36 -3.92 -11.46
C MET A 70 7.78 -4.68 -10.20
N ARG A 71 8.74 -5.62 -10.32
CA ARG A 71 9.25 -6.39 -9.16
C ARG A 71 10.04 -5.51 -8.19
N ARG A 72 10.89 -4.60 -8.68
CA ARG A 72 11.65 -3.68 -7.82
C ARG A 72 10.72 -2.71 -7.10
N ALA A 73 9.76 -2.14 -7.83
CA ALA A 73 8.73 -1.28 -7.26
C ALA A 73 7.88 -2.01 -6.21
N LEU A 74 7.54 -3.28 -6.44
CA LEU A 74 6.76 -4.09 -5.51
C LEU A 74 7.54 -4.31 -4.20
N LEU A 75 8.79 -4.76 -4.28
CA LEU A 75 9.65 -4.97 -3.10
C LEU A 75 9.84 -3.69 -2.29
N TRP A 76 10.09 -2.57 -2.97
CA TRP A 76 10.19 -1.27 -2.32
C TRP A 76 8.87 -0.87 -1.63
N GLY A 77 7.74 -1.06 -2.33
CA GLY A 77 6.42 -0.75 -1.79
C GLY A 77 6.06 -1.56 -0.54
N VAL A 78 6.46 -2.84 -0.49
CA VAL A 78 6.30 -3.68 0.70
C VAL A 78 7.12 -3.16 1.88
N GLY A 79 8.39 -2.79 1.64
CA GLY A 79 9.23 -2.18 2.67
C GLY A 79 8.63 -0.87 3.21
N TYR A 80 8.13 -0.02 2.32
CA TYR A 80 7.45 1.22 2.69
C TYR A 80 6.17 0.95 3.51
N ALA A 81 5.33 0.01 3.08
CA ALA A 81 4.09 -0.35 3.76
C ALA A 81 4.34 -0.85 5.19
N ARG A 82 5.36 -1.71 5.38
CA ARG A 82 5.78 -2.19 6.70
C ARG A 82 6.26 -1.05 7.61
N ARG A 83 7.03 -0.10 7.06
CA ARG A 83 7.48 1.07 7.81
C ARG A 83 6.30 1.90 8.30
N VAL A 84 5.34 2.20 7.41
CA VAL A 84 4.12 2.95 7.74
C VAL A 84 3.28 2.24 8.78
N ALA A 85 3.16 0.92 8.70
CA ALA A 85 2.46 0.13 9.71
C ALA A 85 3.13 0.26 11.08
N GLY A 86 4.46 0.15 11.16
CA GLY A 86 5.21 0.34 12.41
C GLY A 86 5.05 1.74 13.00
N GLU A 87 5.14 2.78 12.16
CA GLU A 87 4.94 4.19 12.56
C GLU A 87 3.50 4.43 13.08
N GLY A 88 2.49 3.87 12.42
CA GLY A 88 1.09 4.00 12.84
C GLY A 88 0.75 3.28 14.14
N GLU A 89 1.44 2.18 14.46
CA GLU A 89 1.32 1.49 15.73
C GLU A 89 2.00 2.26 16.87
N ALA A 90 3.16 2.87 16.61
CA ALA A 90 3.84 3.72 17.60
C ALA A 90 2.95 4.90 18.04
N LEU A 91 2.26 5.55 17.10
CA LEU A 91 1.31 6.63 17.39
C LEU A 91 0.06 6.18 18.17
N ARG A 92 -0.27 4.89 18.18
CA ARG A 92 -1.35 4.34 19.02
C ARG A 92 -0.90 4.06 20.46
N GLY A 93 0.40 3.86 20.67
CA GLY A 93 0.99 3.46 21.93
C GLY A 93 1.39 4.60 22.85
N GLU A 94 1.20 5.87 22.46
CA GLU A 94 1.41 7.01 23.36
C GLU A 94 0.15 7.26 24.21
N PRO A 95 0.13 6.89 25.51
CA PRO A 95 -0.92 7.39 26.40
C PRO A 95 -0.76 8.91 26.50
N ALA A 96 -1.86 9.64 26.28
CA ALA A 96 -1.93 11.04 26.67
C ALA A 96 -1.54 11.13 28.16
N GLY A 97 -0.37 11.70 28.42
CA GLY A 97 0.17 11.86 29.76
C GLY A 97 -0.84 12.59 30.65
N SER A 98 -1.05 12.01 31.83
CA SER A 98 -1.86 12.51 32.94
C SER A 98 -1.50 13.91 33.40
#